data_AF-A0A7C5MK48-F1
#
_entry.id   AF-A0A7C5MK48-F1
#
_cell.length_a   1.000
_cell.length_b   1.000
_cell.length_c   1.000
_cell.angle_alpha   90.00
_cell.angle_beta   90.00
_cell.angle_gamma   90.00
#
_symmetry.space_group_name_H-M   'P 1'
#
loop_
_entity.id
_entity.type
_entity.pdbx_description
1 polymer ?
#
loop_
_entity_poly.entity_id
_entity_poly.type
_entity_poly.pdbx_seq_one_letter_code
_entity_poly.pdbx_strand_id
1 'polypeptide(L)'
;MEERWTLWLFFDCMNFLSHPDARGVAVLTNYFYAPKVMATIEERICSICGFPLIYIGEETALTPFLQHDFERIKKLGYNPMKDEEII
;
A
#
# COMPACT_ATOMS: atom_id res chain seq x y z
N MET A 1 7.25 21.85 6.88
CA MET A 1 7.12 20.73 5.92
C MET A 1 6.26 19.70 6.60
N GLU A 2 5.11 19.35 6.01
CA GLU A 2 4.43 18.12 6.45
C GLU A 2 5.35 16.94 6.11
N GLU A 3 5.58 16.04 7.07
CA GLU A 3 6.28 14.81 6.78
C GLU A 3 5.43 14.01 5.80
N ARG A 4 5.97 13.80 4.59
CA ARG A 4 5.21 13.24 3.47
C ARG A 4 4.89 11.75 3.63
N TRP A 5 5.73 11.03 4.37
CA TRP A 5 5.71 9.57 4.45
C TRP A 5 5.66 9.14 5.92
N THR A 6 4.46 9.23 6.50
CA THR A 6 4.19 8.93 7.91
C THR A 6 3.19 7.80 8.10
N LEU A 7 2.57 7.33 7.01
CA LEU A 7 1.47 6.38 7.03
C LEU A 7 1.61 5.36 5.89
N TRP A 8 1.47 4.09 6.22
CA TRP A 8 1.19 3.02 5.26
C TRP A 8 -0.31 2.78 5.19
N LEU A 9 -0.85 2.73 3.98
CA LEU A 9 -2.19 2.24 3.70
C LEU A 9 -2.10 0.87 3.02
N PHE A 10 -2.82 -0.12 3.52
CA PHE A 10 -2.75 -1.50 3.02
C PHE A 10 -4.01 -1.88 2.26
N PHE A 11 -3.80 -2.52 1.11
CA PHE A 11 -4.86 -3.00 0.25
C PHE A 11 -4.60 -4.44 -0.16
N ASP A 12 -5.46 -5.37 0.25
CA ASP A 12 -5.38 -6.78 -0.14
C ASP A 12 -6.07 -7.00 -1.48
N CYS A 13 -5.52 -7.86 -2.33
CA CYS A 13 -6.26 -8.40 -3.47
C CYS A 13 -7.37 -9.33 -2.97
N MET A 14 -8.60 -9.15 -3.45
CA MET A 14 -9.72 -10.04 -3.08
C MET A 14 -9.46 -11.53 -3.31
N ASN A 15 -8.58 -11.86 -4.25
CA ASN A 15 -8.25 -13.22 -4.62
C ASN A 15 -6.78 -13.57 -4.32
N PHE A 16 -6.17 -12.94 -3.30
CA PHE A 16 -4.76 -13.18 -2.96
C PHE A 16 -4.42 -14.64 -2.65
N LEU A 17 -5.40 -15.45 -2.21
CA LEU A 17 -5.23 -16.89 -1.98
C LEU A 17 -4.86 -17.65 -3.27
N SER A 18 -5.19 -17.12 -4.45
CA SER A 18 -4.79 -17.70 -5.74
C SER A 18 -3.35 -17.35 -6.15
N HIS A 19 -2.70 -16.39 -5.47
CA HIS A 19 -1.32 -15.98 -5.68
C HIS A 19 -0.69 -15.52 -4.34
N PRO A 20 -0.44 -16.45 -3.41
CA PRO A 20 -0.13 -16.13 -2.02
C PRO A 20 1.15 -15.31 -1.82
N ASP A 21 2.08 -15.34 -2.79
CA ASP A 21 3.30 -14.53 -2.77
C ASP A 21 3.05 -13.05 -3.11
N ALA A 22 1.83 -12.69 -3.53
CA ALA A 22 1.43 -11.33 -3.89
C ALA A 22 0.09 -10.99 -3.23
N ARG A 23 0.17 -10.53 -1.99
CA ARG A 23 -0.99 -10.22 -1.15
C ARG A 23 -1.78 -9.01 -1.65
N GLY A 24 -1.09 -7.99 -2.14
CA GLY A 24 -1.70 -6.75 -2.59
C GLY A 24 -0.72 -5.60 -2.65
N VAL A 25 -1.18 -4.39 -2.37
CA VAL A 25 -0.40 -3.15 -2.43
C VAL A 25 -0.38 -2.49 -1.06
N ALA A 26 0.77 -1.93 -0.68
CA ALA A 26 0.88 -1.05 0.48
C ALA A 26 1.42 0.30 0.00
N VAL A 27 0.76 1.40 0.37
CA VAL A 27 1.11 2.74 -0.11
C VAL A 27 1.63 3.59 1.03
N LEU A 28 2.86 4.08 0.88
CA LEU A 28 3.47 5.04 1.80
C LEU A 28 3.02 6.46 1.43
N THR A 29 2.39 7.12 2.39
CA THR A 29 1.73 8.41 2.25
C THR A 29 1.70 9.14 3.60
N ASN A 30 0.84 10.13 3.75
CA ASN A 30 0.48 10.74 5.02
C ASN A 30 -1.04 10.93 5.11
N TYR A 31 -1.53 11.41 6.26
CA TYR A 31 -2.96 11.65 6.48
C TYR A 31 -3.57 12.68 5.53
N PHE A 32 -2.77 13.61 4.98
CA PHE A 32 -3.25 14.62 4.04
C PHE A 32 -3.59 14.00 2.67
N TYR A 33 -2.71 13.14 2.15
CA TYR A 33 -2.89 12.49 0.84
C TYR A 33 -3.68 11.17 0.92
N ALA A 34 -3.86 10.59 2.11
CA ALA A 34 -4.54 9.31 2.32
C ALA A 34 -5.92 9.22 1.62
N PRO A 35 -6.83 10.21 1.70
CA PRO A 35 -8.13 10.11 1.01
C PRO A 35 -8.00 9.99 -0.51
N LYS A 36 -7.04 10.70 -1.12
CA LYS A 36 -6.80 10.62 -2.57
C LYS A 36 -6.18 9.28 -2.96
N VAL A 37 -5.26 8.75 -2.14
CA VAL A 37 -4.68 7.41 -2.34
C VAL A 37 -5.78 6.35 -2.29
N MET A 38 -6.64 6.36 -1.27
CA MET A 38 -7.73 5.40 -1.12
C MET A 38 -8.65 5.41 -2.35
N ALA A 39 -9.15 6.58 -2.74
CA ALA A 39 -10.01 6.70 -3.92
C ALA A 39 -9.33 6.17 -5.19
N THR A 40 -8.03 6.43 -5.37
CA THR A 40 -7.29 5.98 -6.56
C THR A 40 -7.04 4.48 -6.56
N ILE A 41 -6.71 3.88 -5.42
CA ILE A 41 -6.40 2.45 -5.33
C ILE A 41 -7.66 1.59 -5.37
N GLU A 42 -8.78 2.04 -4.80
CA GLU A 42 -10.06 1.32 -4.85
C GLU A 42 -10.61 1.17 -6.28
N GLU A 43 -10.23 2.06 -7.20
CA GLU A 43 -10.54 1.96 -8.63
C GLU A 43 -9.59 1.01 -9.39
N ARG A 44 -8.49 0.57 -8.78
CA ARG A 44 -7.51 -0.32 -9.40
C ARG A 44 -7.85 -1.79 -9.17
N ILE A 45 -7.38 -2.61 -10.10
CA ILE A 45 -7.45 -4.07 -10.03
C ILE A 45 -6.05 -4.66 -9.81
N CYS A 46 -6.00 -5.84 -9.20
CA CYS A 46 -4.80 -6.63 -9.07
C CYS A 46 -4.25 -6.97 -10.45
N SER A 47 -2.98 -6.61 -10.71
CA SER A 47 -2.32 -6.86 -11.99
C SER A 47 -2.08 -8.36 -12.29
N ILE A 48 -2.23 -9.23 -11.29
CA ILE A 48 -1.99 -10.67 -11.43
C ILE A 48 -3.26 -11.42 -11.81
N CYS A 49 -4.38 -11.16 -11.12
CA CYS A 49 -5.62 -11.91 -11.31
C CYS A 49 -6.81 -11.08 -11.79
N GLY A 50 -6.68 -9.75 -11.89
CA GLY A 50 -7.75 -8.85 -12.32
C GLY A 50 -8.85 -8.60 -11.27
N PHE A 51 -8.73 -9.15 -10.05
CA PHE A 51 -9.69 -8.88 -8.97
C PHE A 51 -9.43 -7.53 -8.30
N PRO A 52 -10.46 -6.90 -7.68
CA PRO A 52 -10.31 -5.64 -6.97
C PRO A 52 -9.30 -5.69 -5.80
N LEU A 53 -8.75 -4.53 -5.48
CA LEU A 53 -8.00 -4.29 -4.25
C LEU A 53 -8.95 -3.71 -3.18
N ILE A 54 -8.88 -4.20 -1.95
CA ILE A 54 -9.72 -3.75 -0.83
C ILE A 54 -8.83 -3.19 0.27
N TYR A 55 -9.15 -2.01 0.78
CA TYR A 55 -8.51 -1.45 1.96
C TYR A 55 -8.69 -2.34 3.19
N ILE A 56 -7.60 -2.69 3.86
CA ILE A 56 -7.62 -3.56 5.06
C ILE A 56 -7.12 -2.87 6.33
N GLY A 57 -6.51 -1.70 6.22
CA GLY A 57 -6.02 -0.95 7.37
C GLY A 57 -4.81 -0.08 7.07
N GLU A 58 -4.32 0.55 8.13
CA GLU A 58 -3.21 1.49 8.08
C GLU A 58 -2.21 1.23 9.22
N GLU A 59 -0.97 1.65 9.02
CA GLU A 59 0.11 1.57 10.01
C GLU A 59 0.96 2.83 9.94
N THR A 60 1.43 3.36 11.08
CA THR A 60 2.42 4.44 11.08
C THR A 60 3.73 3.98 10.45
N ALA A 61 4.28 4.78 9.53
CA ALA A 61 5.56 4.48 8.91
C ALA A 61 6.71 4.65 9.90
N LEU A 62 7.75 3.83 9.77
CA LEU A 62 8.96 3.95 10.56
C LEU A 62 9.87 5.05 9.97
N THR A 63 9.50 6.31 10.19
CA THR A 63 10.10 7.49 9.54
C THR A 63 11.63 7.66 9.65
N PRO A 64 12.36 7.13 10.67
CA PRO A 64 13.82 7.10 10.63
C PRO A 64 14.42 5.86 9.92
N PHE A 65 13.62 4.84 9.63
CA PHE A 65 14.05 3.55 9.08
C PHE A 65 13.23 3.12 7.84
N LEU A 66 12.81 4.07 7.00
CA LEU A 66 11.93 3.80 5.87
C LEU A 66 12.42 2.67 4.96
N GLN A 67 13.72 2.58 4.67
CA GLN A 67 14.25 1.48 3.85
C GLN A 67 13.99 0.10 4.49
N HIS A 68 14.19 -0.02 5.80
CA HIS A 68 13.88 -1.25 6.53
C HIS A 68 12.38 -1.54 6.50
N ASP A 69 11.56 -0.50 6.61
CA ASP A 69 10.11 -0.60 6.57
C ASP A 69 9.63 -1.12 5.21
N PHE A 70 10.14 -0.57 4.10
CA PHE A 70 9.87 -1.07 2.74
C PHE A 70 10.20 -2.57 2.59
N GLU A 71 11.34 -3.01 3.12
CA GLU A 71 11.73 -4.43 3.09
C GLU A 71 10.81 -5.31 3.94
N ARG A 72 10.38 -4.82 5.10
CA ARG A 72 9.39 -5.49 5.96
C ARG A 72 8.07 -5.66 5.19
N ILE A 73 7.58 -4.60 4.55
CA ILE A 73 6.35 -4.63 3.76
C ILE A 73 6.44 -5.65 2.61
N LYS A 74 7.57 -5.71 1.89
CA LYS A 74 7.80 -6.75 0.85
C LYS A 74 7.74 -8.16 1.41
N LYS A 75 8.34 -8.40 2.58
CA LYS A 75 8.33 -9.72 3.25
C LYS A 75 6.93 -10.15 3.69
N LEU A 76 6.01 -9.20 3.90
CA LEU A 76 4.60 -9.47 4.19
C LEU A 76 3.77 -9.81 2.93
N GLY A 77 4.40 -9.82 1.75
CA GLY A 77 3.76 -10.15 0.48
C GLY A 77 3.11 -8.96 -0.23
N TYR A 78 3.28 -7.73 0.27
CA TYR A 78 2.77 -6.53 -0.38
C TYR A 78 3.78 -5.98 -1.40
N ASN A 79 3.26 -5.35 -2.45
CA ASN A 79 4.02 -4.45 -3.29
C ASN A 79 4.02 -3.05 -2.67
N PRO A 80 5.12 -2.59 -2.03
CA PRO A 80 5.17 -1.24 -1.49
C PRO A 80 5.31 -0.20 -2.60
N MET A 81 4.54 0.87 -2.50
CA MET A 81 4.54 2.00 -3.43
C MET A 81 4.56 3.31 -2.65
N LYS A 82 5.06 4.38 -3.25
CA LYS A 82 4.88 5.74 -2.72
C LYS A 82 3.65 6.39 -3.33
N ASP A 83 3.02 7.29 -2.58
CA ASP A 83 1.93 8.15 -3.03
C ASP A 83 2.24 8.86 -4.36
N GLU A 84 3.49 9.26 -4.57
CA GLU A 84 4.02 9.86 -5.81
C GLU A 84 3.84 9.00 -7.08
N GLU A 85 3.76 7.68 -6.94
CA GLU A 85 3.60 6.75 -8.05
C GLU A 85 2.11 6.53 -8.41
N ILE A 86 1.21 7.14 -7.63
CA ILE A 86 -0.24 6.94 -7.71
C ILE A 86 -0.96 8.23 -8.08
N ILE A 87 -0.53 9.36 -7.49
CA ILE A 87 -1.22 10.65 -7.44
C ILE A 87 -0.86 11.59 -8.59
#